data_AF-A0AAN6L5N1-F1
#
_entry.id   AF-A0AAN6L5N1-F1
#
_cell.length_a   1.000
_cell.length_b   1.000
_cell.length_c   1.000
_cell.angle_alpha   90.00
_cell.angle_beta   90.00
_cell.angle_gamma   90.00
#
_symmetry.space_group_name_H-M   'P 1'
#
loop_
_entity.id
_entity.type
_entity.pdbx_description
1 polymer ?
#
loop_
_entity_poly.entity_id
_entity_poly.type
_entity_poly.pdbx_seq_one_letter_code
_entity_poly.pdbx_strand_id
1 'polypeptide(L)'
;MDPPRRSRRLAEQDPESHPLPPPTKRQKISQTTRASSQATAPTNGLGDPPDHADARDIIASYTPSILSLQDQQLAACLNAFLDVLPLEGATVLANDILQCGNDHDKLFEVFENLRTALLVPMKSASHTPSVASSPLESGAEKTPEQRFRDDCLRRDGYKCVVTKVMDRGRWKEIGWPEDQLKGSVTAAHVIPFSYAKFADREVSFITEFKLHVL
;
A
#
# COMPACT_ATOMS: atom_id res chain seq x y z
N MET A 1 -26.32 -47.42 -6.32
CA MET A 1 -27.66 -46.80 -6.30
C MET A 1 -28.00 -46.58 -4.84
N ASP A 2 -27.45 -45.50 -4.27
CA ASP A 2 -27.65 -45.15 -2.86
C ASP A 2 -28.93 -44.31 -2.69
N PRO A 3 -29.74 -44.57 -1.66
CA PRO A 3 -31.01 -43.87 -1.46
C PRO A 3 -30.79 -42.46 -0.85
N PRO A 4 -31.67 -41.48 -1.18
CA PRO A 4 -31.54 -40.11 -0.71
C PRO A 4 -31.94 -39.96 0.76
N ARG A 5 -31.05 -39.40 1.58
CA ARG A 5 -31.33 -39.03 2.98
C ARG A 5 -32.26 -37.79 3.01
N ARG A 6 -33.54 -38.04 3.30
CA ARG A 6 -34.54 -37.01 3.61
C ARG A 6 -34.29 -36.37 4.97
N SER A 7 -34.49 -35.05 4.98
CA SER A 7 -34.56 -34.15 6.14
C SER A 7 -35.57 -34.62 7.19
N ARG A 8 -35.18 -34.60 8.47
CA ARG A 8 -36.06 -34.79 9.62
C ARG A 8 -36.14 -33.47 10.39
N ARG A 9 -37.28 -32.79 10.27
CA ARG A 9 -37.72 -31.72 11.17
C ARG A 9 -38.23 -32.35 12.47
N LEU A 10 -37.89 -31.76 13.60
CA LEU A 10 -38.61 -31.91 14.86
C LEU A 10 -39.06 -30.50 15.27
N ALA A 11 -40.37 -30.27 15.14
CA ALA A 11 -41.14 -29.38 15.98
C ALA A 11 -41.76 -30.31 17.07
N GLU A 12 -42.09 -29.97 18.31
CA GLU A 12 -42.69 -28.78 18.92
C GLU A 12 -42.46 -28.89 20.44
N GLN A 13 -42.35 -27.76 21.15
CA GLN A 13 -43.19 -27.48 22.34
C GLN A 13 -42.94 -26.03 22.82
N ASP A 14 -43.99 -25.22 22.70
CA ASP A 14 -44.25 -23.95 23.41
C ASP A 14 -45.40 -24.28 24.42
N PRO A 15 -45.61 -23.60 25.57
CA PRO A 15 -45.83 -22.15 25.59
C PRO A 15 -45.37 -21.38 26.85
N GLU A 16 -45.52 -20.06 26.72
CA GLU A 16 -45.76 -19.04 27.75
C GLU A 16 -44.59 -18.18 28.27
N SER A 17 -44.63 -16.95 27.75
CA SER A 17 -44.50 -15.68 28.47
C SER A 17 -43.08 -15.16 28.73
N HIS A 18 -42.60 -14.31 27.82
CA HIS A 18 -42.15 -12.94 28.12
C HIS A 18 -41.76 -12.24 26.80
N PRO A 19 -42.22 -11.00 26.52
CA PRO A 19 -41.88 -10.32 25.28
C PRO A 19 -40.44 -9.83 25.34
N LEU A 20 -39.54 -10.52 24.63
CA LEU A 20 -38.19 -10.03 24.35
C LEU A 20 -38.26 -8.91 23.31
N PRO A 21 -37.50 -7.80 23.50
CA PRO A 21 -37.49 -6.69 22.55
C PRO A 21 -36.90 -7.12 21.19
N PRO A 22 -37.32 -6.48 20.09
CA PRO A 22 -36.89 -6.84 18.75
C PRO A 22 -35.37 -6.70 18.58
N PRO A 23 -34.73 -7.55 17.76
CA PRO A 23 -33.30 -7.46 17.49
C PRO A 23 -32.99 -6.14 16.79
N THR A 24 -32.30 -5.24 17.51
CA THR A 24 -31.75 -4.01 16.96
C THR A 24 -30.84 -4.34 15.78
N LYS A 25 -31.24 -3.90 14.58
CA LYS A 25 -30.39 -3.85 13.39
C LYS A 25 -29.16 -3.03 13.75
N ARG A 26 -28.02 -3.69 13.95
CA ARG A 26 -26.72 -3.04 14.15
C ARG A 26 -26.34 -2.34 12.85
N GLN A 27 -26.77 -1.09 12.70
CA GLN A 27 -26.24 -0.18 11.69
C GLN A 27 -24.75 -0.02 11.98
N LYS A 28 -23.90 -0.72 11.22
CA LYS A 28 -22.51 -0.31 11.07
C LYS A 28 -22.56 1.02 10.31
N ILE A 29 -22.55 2.10 11.06
CA ILE A 29 -22.15 3.41 10.55
C ILE A 29 -20.70 3.24 10.15
N SER A 30 -20.46 3.00 8.87
CA SER A 30 -19.14 3.20 8.27
C SER A 30 -18.86 4.70 8.36
N GLN A 31 -18.16 5.11 9.41
CA GLN A 31 -17.46 6.38 9.41
C GLN A 31 -16.36 6.26 8.35
N THR A 32 -16.70 6.67 7.13
CA THR A 32 -15.71 7.01 6.12
C THR A 32 -15.01 8.26 6.61
N THR A 33 -13.96 8.10 7.40
CA THR A 33 -12.96 9.16 7.61
C THR A 33 -12.28 9.36 6.27
N ARG A 34 -12.85 10.27 5.48
CA ARG A 34 -12.26 10.78 4.26
C ARG A 34 -11.02 11.56 4.70
N ALA A 35 -9.87 10.88 4.75
CA ALA A 35 -8.58 11.51 4.90
C ALA A 35 -8.44 12.48 3.73
N SER A 36 -8.69 13.76 4.02
CA SER A 36 -8.54 14.84 3.07
C SER A 36 -7.04 15.03 2.91
N SER A 37 -6.46 14.43 1.88
CA SER A 37 -5.10 14.71 1.43
C SER A 37 -5.07 16.14 0.89
N GLN A 38 -5.03 17.13 1.79
CA GLN A 38 -4.64 18.47 1.44
C GLN A 38 -3.13 18.45 1.25
N ALA A 39 -2.71 18.63 0.01
CA ALA A 39 -1.34 19.01 -0.30
C ALA A 39 -1.09 20.37 0.37
N THR A 40 -0.37 20.37 1.49
CA THR A 40 0.11 21.59 2.12
C THR A 40 1.18 22.20 1.21
N ALA A 41 0.96 23.46 0.84
CA ALA A 41 1.93 24.31 0.17
C ALA A 41 3.25 24.35 0.97
N PRO A 42 4.40 24.66 0.33
CA PRO A 42 5.66 24.75 1.04
C PRO A 42 5.57 25.89 2.07
N THR A 43 5.64 25.53 3.35
CA THR A 43 5.79 26.48 4.45
C THR A 43 7.18 27.09 4.36
N ASN A 44 7.29 28.16 3.57
CA ASN A 44 8.39 29.09 3.71
C ASN A 44 8.04 30.06 4.84
N GLY A 45 8.75 29.98 5.97
CA GLY A 45 8.89 31.15 6.85
C GLY A 45 8.45 31.01 8.31
N LEU A 46 8.36 29.82 8.88
CA LEU A 46 8.35 29.68 10.34
C LEU A 46 9.66 28.97 10.72
N GLY A 47 10.48 29.60 11.57
CA GLY A 47 11.75 29.03 12.00
C GLY A 47 11.58 27.58 12.49
N ASP A 48 12.64 26.79 12.37
CA ASP A 48 12.62 25.38 12.77
C ASP A 48 11.99 25.25 14.17
N PRO A 49 11.00 24.35 14.36
CA PRO A 49 10.48 24.05 15.68
C PRO A 49 11.66 23.75 16.62
N PRO A 50 11.60 24.17 17.90
CA PRO A 50 12.70 23.97 18.84
C PRO A 50 13.18 22.50 18.86
N ASP A 51 12.24 21.55 18.80
CA ASP A 51 12.51 20.11 18.76
C ASP A 51 13.33 19.67 17.53
N HIS A 52 13.25 20.40 16.40
CA HIS A 52 14.00 20.09 15.18
C HIS A 52 15.47 20.53 15.32
N ALA A 53 15.72 21.68 15.95
CA ALA A 53 17.09 22.14 16.18
C ALA A 53 17.85 21.16 17.10
N ASP A 54 17.21 20.74 18.19
CA ASP A 54 17.79 19.77 19.13
C ASP A 54 18.02 18.40 18.47
N ALA A 55 17.10 17.96 17.60
CA ALA A 55 17.28 16.73 16.83
C ALA A 55 18.48 16.84 15.85
N ARG A 56 18.70 18.01 15.24
CA ARG A 56 19.87 18.24 14.37
C ARG A 56 21.18 18.20 15.14
N ASP A 57 21.20 18.69 16.39
CA ASP A 57 22.37 18.61 17.25
C ASP A 57 22.72 17.16 17.59
N ILE A 58 21.72 16.32 17.86
CA ILE A 58 21.92 14.87 18.02
C ILE A 58 22.49 14.24 16.74
N ILE A 59 21.93 14.57 15.58
CA ILE A 59 22.45 14.08 14.28
C ILE A 59 23.90 14.52 14.08
N ALA A 60 24.25 15.77 14.39
CA ALA A 60 25.59 16.31 14.21
C ALA A 60 26.62 15.65 15.14
N SER A 61 26.19 15.13 16.29
CA SER A 61 27.04 14.39 17.21
C SER A 61 27.38 12.96 16.74
N TYR A 62 26.66 12.44 15.74
CA TYR A 62 26.86 11.07 15.25
C TYR A 62 28.22 10.91 14.58
N THR A 63 29.00 9.93 15.05
CA THR A 63 30.30 9.58 14.46
C THR A 63 30.16 8.33 13.59
N PRO A 64 30.21 8.44 12.25
CA PRO A 64 30.02 7.31 11.36
C PRO A 64 31.20 6.34 11.41
N SER A 65 30.92 5.04 11.31
CA SER A 65 31.95 4.04 11.07
C SER A 65 32.56 4.22 9.69
N ILE A 66 33.90 4.25 9.60
CA ILE A 66 34.65 4.40 8.34
C ILE A 66 34.34 3.25 7.37
N LEU A 67 33.94 2.09 7.89
CA LEU A 67 33.73 0.86 7.12
C LEU A 67 32.33 0.75 6.50
N SER A 68 31.36 1.59 6.91
CA SER A 68 29.97 1.53 6.47
C SER A 68 29.64 2.75 5.61
N LEU A 69 29.42 2.55 4.31
CA LEU A 69 28.93 3.60 3.41
C LEU A 69 27.56 4.13 3.84
N GLN A 70 26.79 3.32 4.56
CA GLN A 70 25.43 3.66 4.96
C GLN A 70 25.44 4.54 6.20
N ASP A 71 26.36 4.32 7.14
CA ASP A 71 26.61 5.24 8.27
C ASP A 71 26.94 6.65 7.77
N GLN A 72 27.75 6.74 6.72
CA GLN A 72 28.16 8.02 6.15
C GLN A 72 26.98 8.82 5.58
N GLN A 73 25.88 8.14 5.22
CA GLN A 73 24.68 8.79 4.67
C GLN A 73 23.66 9.16 5.74
N LEU A 74 23.79 8.67 6.97
CA LEU A 74 22.81 8.85 8.04
C LEU A 74 22.50 10.32 8.27
N ALA A 75 23.53 11.13 8.53
CA ALA A 75 23.33 12.54 8.87
C ALA A 75 22.69 13.32 7.73
N ALA A 76 23.13 13.10 6.49
CA ALA A 76 22.56 13.74 5.32
C ALA A 76 21.09 13.33 5.09
N CYS A 77 20.78 12.04 5.25
CA CYS A 77 19.42 11.54 5.07
C CYS A 77 18.46 12.05 6.15
N LEU A 78 18.83 11.98 7.43
CA LEU A 78 17.95 12.41 8.51
C LEU A 78 17.68 13.93 8.44
N ASN A 79 18.69 14.74 8.14
CA ASN A 79 18.49 16.16 7.88
C ASN A 79 17.54 16.41 6.70
N ALA A 80 17.73 15.69 5.58
CA ALA A 80 16.85 15.82 4.44
C ALA A 80 15.40 15.40 4.75
N PHE A 81 15.18 14.39 5.60
CA PHE A 81 13.84 14.03 6.05
C PHE A 81 13.20 15.12 6.89
N LEU A 82 13.94 15.76 7.80
CA LEU A 82 13.44 16.90 8.57
C LEU A 82 13.06 18.09 7.67
N ASP A 83 13.77 18.27 6.55
CA ASP A 83 13.50 19.35 5.59
C ASP A 83 12.31 19.06 4.64
N VAL A 84 12.11 17.80 4.27
CA VAL A 84 11.21 17.41 3.17
C VAL A 84 9.89 16.82 3.64
N LEU A 85 9.85 16.17 4.81
CA LEU A 85 8.61 15.59 5.32
C LEU A 85 7.59 16.70 5.63
N PRO A 86 6.28 16.41 5.50
CA PRO A 86 5.25 17.29 6.04
C PRO A 86 5.52 17.56 7.52
N LEU A 87 5.15 18.76 8.00
CA LEU A 87 5.46 19.21 9.36
C LEU A 87 5.18 18.15 10.43
N GLU A 88 3.99 17.52 10.39
CA GLU A 88 3.62 16.47 11.34
C GLU A 88 4.58 15.26 11.30
N GLY A 89 4.97 14.82 10.10
CA GLY A 89 5.92 13.72 9.94
C GLY A 89 7.34 14.10 10.38
N ALA A 90 7.78 15.33 10.08
CA ALA A 90 9.07 15.84 10.53
C ALA A 90 9.13 15.97 12.06
N THR A 91 8.03 16.40 12.70
CA THR A 91 7.95 16.50 14.17
C THR A 91 7.98 15.13 14.84
N VAL A 92 7.29 14.11 14.28
CA VAL A 92 7.38 12.73 14.79
C VAL A 92 8.81 12.22 14.67
N LEU A 93 9.46 12.42 13.52
CA LEU A 93 10.85 12.02 13.31
C LEU A 93 11.81 12.74 14.28
N ALA A 94 11.65 14.05 14.48
CA ALA A 94 12.46 14.80 15.43
C ALA A 94 12.35 14.21 16.85
N ASN A 95 11.13 13.86 17.28
CA ASN A 95 10.92 13.19 18.57
C ASN A 95 11.58 11.81 18.65
N ASP A 96 11.52 11.01 17.59
CA ASP A 96 12.20 9.70 17.55
C ASP A 96 13.73 9.86 17.69
N ILE A 97 14.31 10.87 17.02
CA ILE A 97 15.74 11.21 17.13
C ILE A 97 16.09 11.67 18.55
N LEU A 98 15.26 12.54 19.14
CA LEU A 98 15.44 13.02 20.52
C LEU A 98 15.41 11.86 21.53
N GLN A 99 14.56 10.86 21.31
CA GLN A 99 14.50 9.66 22.15
C GLN A 99 15.75 8.76 22.04
N CYS A 100 16.51 8.84 20.94
CA CYS A 100 17.80 8.16 20.84
C CYS A 100 18.84 8.77 21.78
N GLY A 101 18.83 10.10 21.96
CA GLY A 101 19.85 10.80 22.74
C GLY A 101 21.26 10.53 22.21
N ASN A 102 22.16 10.06 23.07
CA ASN A 102 23.55 9.70 22.71
C ASN A 102 23.70 8.24 22.23
N ASP A 103 22.60 7.50 22.06
CA ASP A 103 22.63 6.11 21.60
C ASP A 103 22.71 6.07 20.07
N HIS A 104 23.95 5.99 19.56
CA HIS A 104 24.22 5.98 18.12
C HIS A 104 23.65 4.75 17.40
N ASP A 105 23.53 3.61 18.07
CA ASP A 105 22.96 2.40 17.48
C ASP A 105 21.46 2.57 17.23
N LYS A 106 20.74 3.17 18.18
CA LYS A 106 19.31 3.52 17.99
C LYS A 106 19.11 4.57 16.92
N LEU A 107 19.98 5.59 16.86
CA LEU A 107 19.91 6.61 15.82
C LEU A 107 20.11 5.98 14.43
N PHE A 108 21.02 5.02 14.32
CA PHE A 108 21.23 4.25 13.10
C PHE A 108 20.01 3.38 12.75
N GLU A 109 19.37 2.76 13.74
CA GLU A 109 18.13 2.00 13.53
C GLU A 109 17.00 2.88 12.98
N VAL A 110 16.82 4.10 13.50
CA VAL A 110 15.85 5.08 12.97
C VAL A 110 16.12 5.38 11.49
N PHE A 111 17.39 5.64 11.16
CA PHE A 111 17.81 5.86 9.78
C PHE A 111 17.53 4.64 8.88
N GLU A 112 17.91 3.44 9.30
CA GLU A 112 17.71 2.20 8.55
C GLU A 112 16.23 1.91 8.31
N ASN A 113 15.39 2.15 9.32
CA ASN A 113 13.95 2.01 9.22
C ASN A 113 13.36 2.95 8.16
N LEU A 114 13.72 4.24 8.18
CA LEU A 114 13.27 5.20 7.18
C LEU A 114 13.78 4.87 5.77
N ARG A 115 15.06 4.51 5.65
CA ARG A 115 15.65 4.17 4.36
C ARG A 115 14.95 2.96 3.75
N THR A 116 14.74 1.91 4.55
CA THR A 116 14.14 0.66 4.07
C THR A 116 12.64 0.82 3.83
N ALA A 117 11.94 1.56 4.68
CA ALA A 117 10.49 1.72 4.57
C ALA A 117 10.08 2.76 3.51
N LEU A 118 10.90 3.77 3.21
CA LEU A 118 10.57 4.84 2.27
C LEU A 118 11.47 4.84 1.05
N LEU A 119 12.79 5.02 1.23
CA LEU A 119 13.72 5.28 0.13
C LEU A 119 13.92 4.08 -0.79
N VAL A 120 14.03 2.87 -0.23
CA VAL A 120 14.22 1.64 -1.01
C VAL A 120 13.03 1.39 -1.93
N PRO A 121 11.76 1.41 -1.46
CA PRO A 121 10.60 1.33 -2.32
C PRO A 121 10.48 2.47 -3.34
N MET A 122 10.83 3.71 -2.98
CA MET A 122 10.81 4.83 -3.94
C MET A 122 11.80 4.61 -5.09
N LYS A 123 12.97 4.08 -4.77
CA LYS A 123 14.03 3.75 -5.74
C LYS A 123 13.71 2.49 -6.55
N SER A 124 12.97 1.53 -5.99
CA SER A 124 12.54 0.35 -6.75
C SER A 124 11.34 0.64 -7.66
N ALA A 125 10.43 1.53 -7.26
CA ALA A 125 9.29 1.96 -8.07
C ALA A 125 9.68 2.74 -9.33
N SER A 126 10.87 3.34 -9.40
CA SER A 126 11.36 3.98 -10.63
C SER A 126 11.75 2.98 -11.71
N HIS A 127 11.98 1.72 -11.36
CA HIS A 127 12.05 0.63 -12.31
C HIS A 127 10.67 0.00 -12.39
N THR A 128 9.96 0.20 -13.50
CA THR A 128 8.81 -0.66 -13.81
C THR A 128 9.31 -2.10 -13.71
N PRO A 129 8.80 -2.94 -12.79
CA PRO A 129 9.15 -4.34 -12.79
C PRO A 129 8.71 -4.87 -14.15
N SER A 130 9.68 -5.18 -15.00
CA SER A 130 9.44 -6.01 -16.17
C SER A 130 9.11 -7.37 -15.59
N VAL A 131 7.83 -7.61 -15.33
CA VAL A 131 7.33 -8.95 -15.05
C VAL A 131 7.67 -9.74 -16.30
N ALA A 132 8.79 -10.46 -16.24
CA ALA A 132 9.13 -11.44 -17.25
C ALA A 132 7.99 -12.44 -17.20
N SER A 133 7.15 -12.39 -18.22
CA SER A 133 6.09 -13.36 -18.44
C SER A 133 6.73 -14.74 -18.34
N SER A 134 6.34 -15.47 -17.29
CA SER A 134 6.81 -16.83 -17.06
C SER A 134 6.50 -17.67 -18.32
N PRO A 135 7.41 -18.52 -18.83
CA PRO A 135 7.24 -19.20 -20.13
C PRO A 135 6.13 -20.24 -20.20
N LEU A 136 5.34 -20.45 -19.13
CA LEU A 136 4.14 -21.27 -19.16
C LEU A 136 2.95 -20.33 -19.09
N GLU A 137 2.20 -20.22 -20.18
CA GLU A 137 0.74 -20.32 -20.24
C GLU A 137 0.34 -20.27 -21.72
N SER A 138 0.46 -21.42 -22.39
CA SER A 138 -0.25 -21.69 -23.64
C SER A 138 -1.73 -21.96 -23.30
N GLY A 139 -2.42 -20.91 -22.88
CA GLY A 139 -3.83 -20.88 -22.53
C GLY A 139 -4.23 -19.42 -22.40
N ALA A 140 -5.27 -18.98 -23.10
CA ALA A 140 -5.65 -17.58 -23.28
C ALA A 140 -6.24 -16.92 -22.01
N GLU A 141 -5.66 -17.16 -20.83
CA GLU A 141 -6.04 -16.50 -19.61
C GLU A 141 -5.26 -15.20 -19.43
N LYS A 142 -5.99 -14.12 -19.14
CA LYS A 142 -5.37 -12.83 -18.83
C LYS A 142 -4.53 -12.98 -17.57
N THR A 143 -3.30 -12.47 -17.58
CA THR A 143 -2.46 -12.42 -16.38
C THR A 143 -3.13 -11.56 -15.29
N PRO A 144 -2.81 -11.75 -14.00
CA PRO A 144 -3.34 -10.91 -12.93
C PRO A 144 -3.15 -9.40 -13.18
N GLU A 145 -2.03 -9.00 -13.79
CA GLU A 145 -1.71 -7.62 -14.15
C GLU A 145 -2.62 -7.10 -15.26
N GLN A 146 -2.92 -7.94 -16.26
CA GLN A 146 -3.86 -7.59 -17.33
C GLN A 146 -5.28 -7.45 -16.78
N ARG A 147 -5.72 -8.34 -15.89
CA ARG A 147 -7.03 -8.25 -15.22
C ARG A 147 -7.13 -6.97 -14.40
N PHE A 148 -6.11 -6.67 -13.58
CA PHE A 148 -6.03 -5.43 -12.81
C PHE A 148 -6.12 -4.18 -13.69
N ARG A 149 -5.35 -4.15 -14.79
CA ARG A 149 -5.39 -3.04 -15.74
C ARG A 149 -6.78 -2.85 -16.34
N ASP A 150 -7.40 -3.92 -16.83
CA ASP A 150 -8.71 -3.86 -17.47
C ASP A 150 -9.81 -3.43 -16.49
N ASP A 151 -9.75 -3.91 -15.25
CA ASP A 151 -10.69 -3.49 -14.20
C ASP A 151 -10.54 -2.01 -13.85
N CYS A 152 -9.30 -1.50 -13.74
CA CYS A 152 -9.07 -0.07 -13.54
C CYS A 152 -9.60 0.77 -14.71
N LEU A 153 -9.31 0.37 -15.95
CA LEU A 153 -9.81 1.09 -17.13
C LEU A 153 -11.32 1.11 -17.17
N ARG A 154 -11.98 -0.03 -16.93
CA ARG A 154 -13.44 -0.12 -16.90
C ARG A 154 -14.05 0.73 -15.79
N ARG A 155 -13.48 0.68 -14.58
CA ARG A 155 -13.92 1.50 -13.43
C ARG A 155 -13.84 2.99 -13.73
N ASP A 156 -12.77 3.43 -14.38
CA ASP A 156 -12.48 4.84 -14.61
C ASP A 156 -13.05 5.35 -15.97
N GLY A 157 -13.93 4.57 -16.61
CA GLY A 157 -14.57 4.94 -17.87
C GLY A 157 -13.59 5.04 -19.04
N TYR A 158 -12.49 4.28 -18.97
CA TYR A 158 -11.37 4.29 -19.90
C TYR A 158 -10.70 5.67 -20.01
N LYS A 159 -10.74 6.46 -18.94
CA LYS A 159 -10.10 7.78 -18.87
C LYS A 159 -9.10 7.82 -17.72
N CYS A 160 -8.05 8.64 -17.88
CA CYS A 160 -7.19 9.01 -16.77
C CYS A 160 -8.02 9.76 -15.71
N VAL A 161 -7.96 9.33 -14.46
CA VAL A 161 -8.72 9.93 -13.35
C VAL A 161 -8.38 11.41 -13.16
N VAL A 162 -7.12 11.79 -13.40
CA VAL A 162 -6.60 13.15 -13.21
C VAL A 162 -6.85 14.02 -14.44
N THR A 163 -6.28 13.65 -15.58
CA THR A 163 -6.29 14.51 -16.79
C THR A 163 -7.55 14.36 -17.64
N LYS A 164 -8.40 13.36 -17.35
CA LYS A 164 -9.59 13.00 -18.12
C LYS A 164 -9.33 12.59 -19.58
N VAL A 165 -8.06 12.38 -19.94
CA VAL A 165 -7.65 11.86 -21.26
C VAL A 165 -8.11 10.41 -21.42
N MET A 166 -8.72 10.09 -22.56
CA MET A 166 -9.24 8.75 -22.87
C MET A 166 -8.14 7.82 -23.39
N ASP A 167 -8.24 6.54 -23.03
CA ASP A 167 -7.44 5.47 -23.61
C ASP A 167 -7.55 5.43 -25.13
N ARG A 168 -6.41 5.28 -25.81
CA ARG A 168 -6.34 5.24 -27.28
C ARG A 168 -7.13 4.08 -27.88
N GLY A 169 -7.11 2.90 -27.26
CA GLY A 169 -7.85 1.74 -27.73
C GLY A 169 -9.34 2.03 -27.68
N ARG A 170 -9.82 2.48 -26.53
CA ARG A 170 -11.23 2.84 -26.36
C ARG A 170 -11.68 3.97 -27.27
N TRP A 171 -10.86 5.01 -27.41
CA TRP A 171 -11.16 6.16 -28.29
C TRP A 171 -11.33 5.74 -29.75
N LYS A 172 -10.55 4.76 -30.22
CA LYS A 172 -10.70 4.17 -31.55
C LYS A 172 -11.99 3.34 -31.67
N GLU A 173 -12.31 2.52 -30.66
CA GLU A 173 -13.51 1.67 -30.66
C GLU A 173 -14.82 2.46 -30.74
N ILE A 174 -14.89 3.62 -30.08
CA ILE A 174 -16.11 4.44 -30.03
C ILE A 174 -16.22 5.44 -31.19
N GLY A 175 -15.33 5.36 -32.19
CA GLY A 175 -15.48 6.15 -33.42
C GLY A 175 -14.79 7.51 -33.43
N TRP A 176 -13.63 7.67 -32.77
CA TRP A 176 -12.80 8.89 -32.86
C TRP A 176 -13.53 10.19 -32.46
N PRO A 177 -14.11 10.30 -31.25
CA PRO A 177 -14.78 11.52 -30.82
C PRO A 177 -13.83 12.73 -30.82
N GLU A 178 -14.24 13.81 -31.48
CA GLU A 178 -13.44 15.02 -31.68
C GLU A 178 -13.30 15.88 -30.40
N ASP A 179 -14.30 15.81 -29.52
CA ASP A 179 -14.39 16.59 -28.27
C ASP A 179 -13.58 15.99 -27.11
N GLN A 180 -12.94 14.84 -27.32
CA GLN A 180 -12.27 14.08 -26.27
C GLN A 180 -10.78 13.89 -26.55
N LEU A 181 -9.95 14.43 -25.66
CA LEU A 181 -8.50 14.19 -25.68
C LEU A 181 -8.19 12.70 -25.49
N LYS A 182 -7.21 12.20 -26.25
CA LYS A 182 -6.75 10.80 -26.23
C LYS A 182 -5.28 10.67 -25.84
N GLY A 183 -4.92 9.57 -25.20
CA GLY A 183 -3.56 9.33 -24.73
C GLY A 183 -3.33 7.89 -24.31
N SER A 184 -2.06 7.55 -24.12
CA SER A 184 -1.73 6.28 -23.46
C SER A 184 -2.10 6.42 -21.98
N VAL A 185 -2.89 5.49 -21.46
CA VAL A 185 -3.22 5.42 -20.04
C VAL A 185 -2.72 4.09 -19.47
N THR A 186 -2.24 4.14 -18.24
CA THR A 186 -1.77 2.98 -17.48
C THR A 186 -2.51 2.91 -16.15
N ALA A 187 -2.76 1.69 -15.68
CA ALA A 187 -3.20 1.48 -14.31
C ALA A 187 -1.98 1.58 -13.40
N ALA A 188 -2.12 2.32 -12.30
CA ALA A 188 -1.08 2.46 -11.29
C ALA A 188 -1.61 2.00 -9.93
N HIS A 189 -0.75 1.36 -9.15
CA HIS A 189 -1.03 1.11 -7.75
C HIS A 189 -0.89 2.43 -6.98
N VAL A 190 -1.92 2.83 -6.23
CA VAL A 190 -1.88 4.05 -5.40
C VAL A 190 -0.88 3.89 -4.26
N ILE A 191 -0.79 2.67 -3.71
CA ILE A 191 0.25 2.27 -2.78
C ILE A 191 1.13 1.29 -3.55
N PRO A 192 2.38 1.64 -3.89
CA PRO A 192 3.32 0.70 -4.48
C PRO A 192 3.30 -0.66 -3.78
N PHE A 193 3.30 -1.75 -4.54
CA PHE A 193 3.25 -3.11 -4.01
C PHE A 193 4.35 -3.36 -2.96
N SER A 194 5.52 -2.72 -3.14
CA SER A 194 6.65 -2.76 -2.20
C SER A 194 6.35 -2.20 -0.81
N TYR A 195 5.31 -1.38 -0.63
CA TYR A 195 4.90 -0.87 0.68
C TYR A 195 3.88 -1.75 1.40
N ALA A 196 3.27 -2.71 0.71
CA ALA A 196 2.24 -3.55 1.31
C ALA A 196 2.85 -4.80 1.94
N LYS A 197 2.47 -5.09 3.20
CA LYS A 197 2.69 -6.40 3.82
C LYS A 197 1.53 -7.30 3.45
N PHE A 198 1.79 -8.35 2.67
CA PHE A 198 0.81 -9.38 2.39
C PHE A 198 0.99 -10.51 3.40
N ALA A 199 -0.06 -10.86 4.14
CA ALA A 199 -0.04 -12.10 4.89
C ALA A 199 -0.01 -13.25 3.88
N ASP A 200 1.00 -14.12 3.99
CA ASP A 200 1.01 -15.37 3.24
C ASP A 200 -0.25 -16.14 3.64
N ARG A 201 -1.22 -16.16 2.74
CA ARG A 201 -2.26 -17.18 2.82
C ARG A 201 -1.60 -18.42 2.28
N GLU A 202 -1.25 -19.36 3.15
CA GLU A 202 -0.82 -20.69 2.74
C GLU A 202 -1.84 -21.24 1.73
N VAL A 203 -1.48 -21.22 0.45
CA VAL A 203 -2.20 -21.96 -0.57
C VAL A 203 -1.67 -23.38 -0.46
N SER A 204 -2.31 -24.19 0.38
CA SER A 204 -2.05 -25.61 0.47
C SER A 204 -2.41 -26.28 -0.87
N PHE A 205 -1.45 -26.35 -1.79
CA PHE A 205 -1.53 -27.24 -2.94
C PHE A 205 -1.32 -28.67 -2.45
N ILE A 206 -2.41 -29.40 -2.25
CA ILE A 206 -2.36 -30.86 -2.14
C ILE A 206 -2.06 -31.39 -3.54
N THR A 207 -0.80 -31.70 -3.82
CA THR A 207 -0.43 -32.60 -4.92
C THR A 207 0.05 -33.92 -4.32
N GLU A 208 -0.84 -34.91 -4.27
CA GLU A 208 -0.47 -36.32 -4.08
C GLU A 208 0.43 -36.75 -5.25
N PHE A 209 1.73 -36.94 -4.99
CA PHE A 209 2.59 -37.71 -5.89
C PHE A 209 2.52 -39.18 -5.48
N LYS A 210 1.70 -39.94 -6.19
CA LYS A 210 1.69 -41.41 -6.12
C LYS A 210 2.89 -41.93 -6.93
N LEU A 211 4.00 -42.21 -6.27
CA LEU A 211 5.13 -42.88 -6.91
C LEU A 211 4.91 -44.40 -6.87
N HIS A 212 4.50 -44.96 -8.01
CA HIS A 212 4.65 -46.39 -8.28
C HIS A 212 6.09 -46.63 -8.74
N VAL A 213 6.82 -47.49 -8.03
CA VAL A 213 7.99 -48.18 -8.58
C VAL A 213 7.91 -49.65 -8.17
N LEU A 214 7.65 -50.46 -9.19
CA LEU A 214 7.87 -51.90 -9.41
C LEU A 214 7.52 -52.88 -8.28
#